data_AF-A0A4Q2D1A0-F1
#
_entry.id   AF-A0A4Q2D1A0-F1
#
_cell.length_a   1.000
_cell.length_b   1.000
_cell.length_c   1.000
_cell.angle_alpha   90.00
_cell.angle_beta   90.00
_cell.angle_gamma   90.00
#
_symmetry.space_group_name_H-M   'P 1'
#
loop_
_entity.id
_entity.type
_entity.pdbx_description
1 polymer ?
#
loop_
_entity_poly.entity_id
_entity_poly.type
_entity_poly.pdbx_seq_one_letter_code
_entity_poly.pdbx_strand_id
1 'polypeptide(L)'
;MAPTVDVAGVFARKVKALRSLILQLPPTVPIAKPDSQIVEVFKRHPVPADSSENWEIFNRRMDILFGEETRVNGHLPTVERGRYGMDLILGYLEDEVASGHLQWEAAMPKIMRLVNEVKDLINAASVPPPQTEKSKKRKKSLASAAFSGSEASDGADKDYIPPRRSAKDDDPEPEAIFDSDGEEITEATDFRKEI
;
A
#
# COMPACT_ATOMS: atom_id res chain seq x y z
N MET A 1 34.50 -25.15 -3.87
CA MET A 1 33.14 -25.46 -3.38
C MET A 1 32.58 -24.18 -2.79
N ALA A 2 31.56 -23.59 -3.43
CA ALA A 2 30.85 -22.46 -2.83
C ALA A 2 30.04 -22.95 -1.63
N PRO A 3 29.92 -22.16 -0.55
CA PRO A 3 29.05 -22.52 0.56
C PRO A 3 27.60 -22.53 0.06
N THR A 4 26.96 -23.70 0.09
CA THR A 4 25.51 -23.82 -0.12
C THR A 4 24.82 -23.10 1.02
N VAL A 5 24.09 -22.02 0.70
CA VAL A 5 23.32 -21.29 1.70
C VAL A 5 22.22 -22.22 2.21
N ASP A 6 22.20 -22.48 3.52
CA ASP A 6 21.11 -23.21 4.16
C ASP A 6 19.86 -22.32 4.24
N VAL A 7 19.08 -22.32 3.15
CA VAL A 7 17.88 -21.48 3.00
C VAL A 7 16.82 -21.87 4.04
N ALA A 8 16.67 -23.16 4.34
CA ALA A 8 15.74 -23.65 5.35
C ALA A 8 16.10 -23.13 6.75
N GLY A 9 17.39 -23.18 7.12
CA GLY A 9 17.88 -22.60 8.37
C GLY A 9 17.72 -21.08 8.43
N VAL A 10 17.91 -20.37 7.31
CA VAL A 10 17.60 -18.93 7.23
C VAL A 10 16.12 -18.69 7.47
N PHE A 11 15.25 -19.48 6.82
CA PHE A 11 13.80 -19.35 6.93
C PHE A 11 13.34 -19.55 8.38
N ALA A 12 13.81 -20.61 9.05
CA ALA A 12 13.52 -20.87 10.45
C ALA A 12 13.95 -19.71 11.37
N ARG A 13 15.10 -19.08 11.09
CA ARG A 13 15.53 -17.87 11.82
C ARG A 13 14.58 -16.69 11.59
N LYS A 14 14.03 -16.53 10.38
CA LYS A 14 13.04 -15.48 10.08
C LYS A 14 11.72 -15.72 10.79
N VAL A 15 11.25 -16.98 10.86
CA VAL A 15 10.04 -17.35 11.64
C VAL A 15 10.25 -17.04 13.13
N LYS A 16 11.41 -17.38 13.70
CA LYS A 16 11.75 -16.99 15.09
C LYS A 16 11.80 -15.48 15.31
N ALA A 17 12.34 -14.73 14.35
CA ALA A 17 12.33 -13.27 14.41
C ALA A 17 10.91 -12.71 14.31
N LEU A 18 10.06 -13.27 13.44
CA LEU A 18 8.65 -12.90 13.32
C LEU A 18 7.92 -13.08 14.65
N ARG A 19 8.13 -14.19 15.35
CA ARG A 19 7.60 -14.42 16.70
C ARG A 19 7.94 -13.28 17.67
N SER A 20 9.21 -12.85 17.71
CA SER A 20 9.62 -11.74 18.57
C SER A 20 9.01 -10.40 18.17
N LEU A 21 8.76 -10.19 16.87
CA LEU A 21 8.16 -8.97 16.35
C LEU A 21 6.65 -8.91 16.62
N ILE A 22 5.94 -10.05 16.51
CA ILE A 22 4.51 -10.14 16.83
C ILE A 22 4.24 -9.70 18.28
N LEU A 23 5.12 -10.04 19.22
CA LEU A 23 5.02 -9.61 20.62
C LEU A 23 5.21 -8.09 20.80
N GLN A 24 5.85 -7.41 19.85
CA GLN A 24 6.06 -5.97 19.84
C GLN A 24 4.99 -5.21 19.06
N LEU A 25 4.01 -5.91 18.45
CA LEU A 25 2.98 -5.27 17.66
C LEU A 25 2.17 -4.28 18.52
N PRO A 26 1.99 -3.04 18.04
CA PRO A 26 1.36 -1.98 18.81
C PRO A 26 -0.13 -2.24 19.04
N PRO A 27 -0.74 -1.63 20.08
CA PRO A 27 -2.16 -1.77 20.37
C PRO A 27 -3.09 -1.22 19.28
N THR A 28 -2.56 -0.41 18.36
CA THR A 28 -3.27 0.13 17.19
C THR A 28 -3.65 -0.94 16.17
N VAL A 29 -2.93 -2.06 16.12
CA VAL A 29 -3.25 -3.17 15.20
C VAL A 29 -4.47 -3.94 15.74
N PRO A 30 -5.49 -4.20 14.90
CA PRO A 30 -6.71 -4.88 15.34
C PRO A 30 -6.41 -6.29 15.84
N ILE A 31 -7.27 -6.80 16.72
CA ILE A 31 -7.23 -8.19 17.19
C ILE A 31 -8.12 -9.02 16.26
N ALA A 32 -7.56 -10.10 15.72
CA ALA A 32 -8.26 -11.04 14.87
C ALA A 32 -9.40 -11.72 15.63
N LYS A 33 -10.52 -11.87 14.92
CA LYS A 33 -11.71 -12.56 15.41
C LYS A 33 -11.81 -13.95 14.77
N PRO A 34 -12.69 -14.84 15.27
CA PRO A 34 -12.89 -16.17 14.68
C PRO A 34 -13.44 -16.13 13.24
N ASP A 35 -14.03 -15.01 12.83
CA ASP A 35 -14.55 -14.69 11.50
C ASP A 35 -13.57 -13.85 10.66
N SER A 36 -12.33 -13.67 11.12
CA SER A 36 -11.29 -12.99 10.35
C SER A 36 -10.97 -13.73 9.04
N GLN A 37 -10.56 -12.95 8.03
CA GLN A 37 -10.15 -13.45 6.72
C GLN A 37 -9.05 -14.52 6.82
N ILE A 38 -8.12 -14.40 7.77
CA ILE A 38 -7.08 -15.41 8.02
C ILE A 38 -7.73 -16.77 8.31
N VAL A 39 -8.69 -16.81 9.23
CA VAL A 39 -9.35 -18.06 9.61
C VAL A 39 -10.16 -18.63 8.45
N GLU A 40 -10.84 -17.78 7.68
CA GLU A 40 -11.60 -18.21 6.50
C GLU A 40 -10.69 -18.85 5.44
N VAL A 41 -9.52 -18.26 5.15
CA VAL A 41 -8.55 -18.80 4.19
C VAL A 41 -8.00 -20.14 4.66
N PHE A 42 -7.68 -20.28 5.94
CA PHE A 42 -7.20 -21.54 6.52
C PHE A 42 -8.27 -22.64 6.49
N LYS A 43 -9.55 -22.30 6.65
CA LYS A 43 -10.67 -23.24 6.48
C LYS A 43 -10.88 -23.64 5.02
N ARG A 44 -10.77 -22.69 4.09
CA ARG A 44 -10.95 -22.92 2.65
C ARG A 44 -9.84 -23.76 2.03
N HIS A 45 -8.63 -23.61 2.54
CA HIS A 45 -7.45 -24.35 2.08
C HIS A 45 -6.87 -25.13 3.26
N PRO A 46 -7.44 -26.28 3.65
CA PRO A 46 -6.93 -27.09 4.76
C PRO A 46 -5.53 -27.66 4.45
N VAL A 47 -4.82 -28.12 5.49
CA VAL A 47 -3.53 -28.82 5.32
C VAL A 47 -3.80 -30.11 4.52
N PRO A 48 -3.05 -30.40 3.46
CA PRO A 48 -3.29 -31.57 2.63
C PRO A 48 -2.93 -32.85 3.40
N ALA A 49 -3.53 -33.97 3.00
CA ALA A 49 -3.15 -35.28 3.51
C ALA A 49 -1.78 -35.72 2.96
N ASP A 50 -1.43 -35.26 1.75
CA ASP A 50 -0.22 -35.63 1.04
C ASP A 50 0.79 -34.47 1.02
N SER A 51 2.06 -34.80 1.28
CA SER A 51 3.14 -33.81 1.37
C SER A 51 3.49 -33.12 0.04
N SER A 52 3.04 -33.66 -1.09
CA SER A 52 3.23 -33.05 -2.41
C SER A 52 2.48 -31.73 -2.59
N GLU A 53 1.34 -31.57 -1.91
CA GLU A 53 0.50 -30.38 -2.04
C GLU A 53 0.84 -29.29 -1.00
N ASN A 54 1.74 -29.57 -0.04
CA ASN A 54 2.10 -28.64 1.04
C ASN A 54 2.54 -27.28 0.48
N TRP A 55 3.42 -27.30 -0.52
CA TRP A 55 3.91 -26.08 -1.15
C TRP A 55 2.78 -25.30 -1.82
N GLU A 56 1.90 -25.96 -2.56
CA GLU A 56 0.84 -25.28 -3.31
C GLU A 56 -0.16 -24.61 -2.37
N ILE A 57 -0.53 -25.30 -1.28
CA ILE A 57 -1.43 -24.79 -0.26
C ILE A 57 -0.77 -23.65 0.53
N PHE A 58 0.49 -23.81 0.92
CA PHE A 58 1.27 -22.73 1.54
C PHE A 58 1.31 -21.50 0.64
N ASN A 59 1.69 -21.69 -0.63
CA ASN A 59 1.84 -20.62 -1.60
C ASN A 59 0.52 -19.86 -1.77
N ARG A 60 -0.59 -20.60 -1.92
CA ARG A 60 -1.93 -20.05 -2.09
C ARG A 60 -2.44 -19.31 -0.87
N ARG A 61 -2.26 -19.85 0.33
CA ARG A 61 -2.61 -19.16 1.59
C ARG A 61 -1.86 -17.84 1.71
N MET A 62 -0.55 -17.87 1.46
CA MET A 62 0.30 -16.69 1.56
C MET A 62 0.00 -15.64 0.49
N ASP A 63 -0.38 -16.02 -0.74
CA ASP A 63 -0.77 -15.04 -1.77
C ASP A 63 -2.14 -14.43 -1.48
N ILE A 64 -3.13 -15.21 -1.03
CA ILE A 64 -4.45 -14.65 -0.69
C ILE A 64 -4.37 -13.68 0.51
N LEU A 65 -3.50 -13.96 1.48
CA LEU A 65 -3.40 -13.16 2.71
C LEU A 65 -2.37 -12.03 2.60
N PHE A 66 -1.26 -12.29 1.92
CA PHE A 66 -0.03 -11.47 1.91
C PHE A 66 0.57 -11.35 0.50
N GLY A 67 -0.25 -11.55 -0.53
CA GLY A 67 0.08 -11.24 -1.92
C GLY A 67 0.31 -9.74 -2.09
N GLU A 68 1.15 -9.37 -3.04
CA GLU A 68 1.47 -7.97 -3.28
C GLU A 68 0.23 -7.19 -3.76
N GLU A 69 -0.65 -7.88 -4.49
CA GLU A 69 -1.96 -7.43 -4.96
C GLU A 69 -2.95 -7.15 -3.82
N THR A 70 -2.71 -7.68 -2.63
CA THR A 70 -3.60 -7.49 -1.47
C THR A 70 -3.31 -6.20 -0.72
N ARG A 71 -2.23 -5.48 -1.08
CA ARG A 71 -1.85 -4.24 -0.40
C ARG A 71 -2.90 -3.15 -0.61
N VAL A 72 -3.34 -2.55 0.50
CA VAL A 72 -4.19 -1.37 0.51
C VAL A 72 -3.38 -0.21 1.05
N ASN A 73 -3.23 0.86 0.27
CA ASN A 73 -2.37 2.01 0.59
C ASN A 73 -0.91 1.61 0.90
N GLY A 74 -0.41 0.57 0.21
CA GLY A 74 0.95 0.07 0.42
C GLY A 74 1.13 -0.84 1.65
N HIS A 75 0.08 -1.08 2.43
CA HIS A 75 0.11 -1.92 3.64
C HIS A 75 -0.66 -3.23 3.46
N LEU A 76 -0.27 -4.27 4.19
CA LEU A 76 -1.01 -5.53 4.20
C LEU A 76 -2.21 -5.41 5.15
N PRO A 77 -3.45 -5.42 4.64
CA PRO A 77 -4.64 -5.19 5.46
C PRO A 77 -4.89 -6.32 6.45
N THR A 78 -4.37 -7.51 6.17
CA THR A 78 -4.64 -8.75 6.88
C THR A 78 -3.76 -8.96 8.12
N VAL A 79 -2.91 -8.00 8.49
CA VAL A 79 -2.06 -8.13 9.69
C VAL A 79 -2.90 -7.84 10.94
N GLU A 80 -3.35 -8.90 11.60
CA GLU A 80 -4.18 -8.84 12.80
C GLU A 80 -3.55 -9.60 13.97
N ARG A 81 -3.66 -9.08 15.20
CA ARG A 81 -3.06 -9.69 16.40
C ARG A 81 -3.90 -10.84 16.98
N GLY A 82 -3.26 -11.69 17.77
CA GLY A 82 -3.93 -12.68 18.61
C GLY A 82 -4.14 -14.03 17.93
N ARG A 83 -4.85 -14.92 18.65
CA ARG A 83 -4.95 -16.36 18.35
C ARG A 83 -5.44 -16.70 16.95
N TYR A 84 -6.32 -15.87 16.39
CA TYR A 84 -6.92 -16.08 15.07
C TYR A 84 -6.19 -15.32 13.95
N GLY A 85 -5.16 -14.55 14.31
CA GLY A 85 -4.42 -13.69 13.41
C GLY A 85 -2.98 -14.17 13.22
N MET A 86 -2.03 -13.29 13.53
CA MET A 86 -0.60 -13.56 13.41
C MET A 86 -0.12 -14.77 14.24
N ASP A 87 -0.78 -15.10 15.36
CA ASP A 87 -0.41 -16.28 16.14
C ASP A 87 -0.76 -17.59 15.41
N LEU A 88 -1.89 -17.61 14.68
CA LEU A 88 -2.30 -18.76 13.87
C LEU A 88 -1.32 -18.99 12.72
N ILE A 89 -0.94 -17.89 12.05
CA ILE A 89 0.05 -17.93 10.97
C ILE A 89 1.40 -18.37 11.51
N LEU A 90 1.82 -17.86 12.66
CA LEU A 90 3.09 -18.25 13.27
C LEU A 90 3.13 -19.74 13.60
N GLY A 91 2.08 -20.29 14.23
CA GLY A 91 1.99 -21.72 14.51
C GLY A 91 2.08 -22.55 13.24
N TYR A 92 1.35 -22.14 12.19
CA TYR A 92 1.42 -22.78 10.89
C TYR A 92 2.82 -22.75 10.27
N LEU A 93 3.53 -21.62 10.36
CA LEU A 93 4.90 -21.51 9.86
C LEU A 93 5.89 -22.36 10.65
N GLU A 94 5.72 -22.46 11.97
CA GLU A 94 6.54 -23.35 12.81
C GLU A 94 6.31 -24.82 12.44
N ASP A 95 5.06 -25.22 12.18
CA ASP A 95 4.70 -26.58 11.73
C ASP A 95 5.29 -26.89 10.34
N GLU A 96 5.20 -25.96 9.39
CA GLU A 96 5.75 -26.12 8.05
C GLU A 96 7.29 -26.22 8.07
N VAL A 97 7.95 -25.44 8.93
CA VAL A 97 9.40 -25.56 9.18
C VAL A 97 9.76 -26.94 9.72
N ALA A 98 8.95 -27.48 10.64
CA ALA A 98 9.16 -28.83 11.17
C ALA A 98 8.89 -29.93 10.13
N SER A 99 7.94 -29.71 9.22
CA SER A 99 7.59 -30.67 8.16
C SER A 99 8.71 -30.85 7.13
N GLY A 100 9.47 -29.80 6.83
CA GLY A 100 10.60 -29.88 5.91
C GLY A 100 10.23 -29.90 4.41
N HIS A 101 8.95 -29.81 4.05
CA HIS A 101 8.47 -30.06 2.67
C HIS A 101 8.23 -28.80 1.82
N LEU A 102 8.63 -27.62 2.30
CA LEU A 102 8.44 -26.37 1.55
C LEU A 102 9.53 -26.12 0.51
N GLN A 103 9.15 -25.43 -0.57
CA GLN A 103 10.10 -24.82 -1.50
C GLN A 103 10.70 -23.55 -0.88
N TRP A 104 11.78 -23.71 -0.11
CA TRP A 104 12.35 -22.65 0.73
C TRP A 104 12.70 -21.36 -0.01
N GLU A 105 13.22 -21.46 -1.23
CA GLU A 105 13.59 -20.28 -2.02
C GLU A 105 12.39 -19.43 -2.41
N ALA A 106 11.29 -20.08 -2.79
CA ALA A 106 10.04 -19.39 -3.14
C ALA A 106 9.24 -18.97 -1.88
N ALA A 107 9.40 -19.68 -0.76
CA ALA A 107 8.78 -19.32 0.52
C ALA A 107 9.43 -18.08 1.16
N MET A 108 10.74 -17.91 1.00
CA MET A 108 11.53 -16.83 1.59
C MET A 108 10.98 -15.42 1.33
N PRO A 109 10.69 -15.00 0.07
CA PRO A 109 10.17 -13.66 -0.18
C PRO A 109 8.84 -13.40 0.51
N LYS A 110 7.97 -14.42 0.66
CA LYS A 110 6.67 -14.28 1.33
C LYS A 110 6.84 -13.99 2.83
N ILE A 111 7.77 -14.67 3.50
CA ILE A 111 8.07 -14.38 4.91
C ILE A 111 8.77 -13.04 5.07
N MET A 112 9.69 -12.69 4.17
CA MET A 112 10.36 -11.40 4.22
C MET A 112 9.37 -10.23 4.06
N ARG A 113 8.35 -10.36 3.19
CA ARG A 113 7.25 -9.40 3.09
C ARG A 113 6.52 -9.23 4.42
N LEU A 114 6.11 -10.33 5.03
CA LEU A 114 5.40 -10.31 6.31
C LEU A 114 6.25 -9.72 7.45
N VAL A 115 7.54 -10.08 7.52
CA VAL A 115 8.48 -9.55 8.50
C VAL A 115 8.69 -8.05 8.33
N ASN A 116 8.80 -7.56 7.09
CA ASN A 116 8.96 -6.14 6.82
C ASN A 116 7.70 -5.37 7.20
N GLU A 117 6.52 -5.85 6.84
CA GLU A 117 5.26 -5.20 7.21
C GLU A 117 5.09 -5.08 8.73
N VAL A 118 5.38 -6.16 9.47
CA VAL A 118 5.28 -6.12 10.94
C VAL A 118 6.27 -5.09 11.52
N LYS A 119 7.48 -4.98 10.97
CA LYS A 119 8.43 -3.93 11.38
C LYS A 119 7.91 -2.54 11.05
N ASP A 120 7.32 -2.35 9.87
CA ASP A 120 6.78 -1.07 9.44
C ASP A 120 5.63 -0.64 10.35
N LEU A 121 4.75 -1.55 10.76
CA LEU A 121 3.70 -1.28 11.74
C LEU A 121 4.24 -0.89 13.13
N ILE A 122 5.29 -1.56 13.60
CA ILE A 122 5.96 -1.23 14.86
C ILE A 122 6.60 0.16 14.76
N ASN A 123 7.30 0.44 13.66
CA ASN A 123 7.96 1.71 13.42
C ASN A 123 6.93 2.86 13.30
N ALA A 124 5.84 2.64 12.55
CA ALA A 124 4.77 3.62 12.37
C ALA A 124 4.09 4.00 13.69
N ALA A 125 3.96 3.06 14.63
CA ALA A 125 3.43 3.35 15.96
C ALA A 125 4.43 4.05 16.89
N SER A 126 5.73 3.94 16.61
CA SER A 126 6.80 4.64 17.35
C SER A 126 6.94 6.11 16.93
N VAL A 127 6.59 6.43 15.68
CA VAL A 127 6.61 7.82 15.19
C VAL A 127 5.39 8.56 15.78
N PRO A 128 5.61 9.58 16.64
CA PRO A 128 4.50 10.41 17.09
C PRO A 128 3.84 11.09 15.88
N PRO A 129 2.50 11.27 15.87
CA PRO A 129 1.83 11.89 14.75
C PRO A 129 2.47 13.25 14.44
N PRO A 130 2.73 13.58 13.16
CA PRO A 130 3.24 14.90 12.82
C PRO A 130 2.27 15.93 13.40
N GLN A 131 2.77 16.77 14.30
CA GLN A 131 2.01 17.90 14.81
C GLN A 131 1.59 18.70 13.58
N THR A 132 0.29 18.71 13.27
CA THR A 132 -0.29 19.63 12.31
C THR A 132 0.08 21.04 12.76
N GLU A 133 1.13 21.61 12.15
CA GLU A 133 1.39 23.04 12.24
C GLU A 133 0.17 23.72 11.64
N LYS A 134 -0.70 24.20 12.53
CA LYS A 134 -1.82 25.07 12.17
C LYS A 134 -1.23 26.25 11.42
N SER A 135 -1.34 26.23 10.10
CA SER A 135 -0.90 27.32 9.24
C SER A 135 -1.59 28.60 9.72
N LYS A 136 -0.81 29.51 10.32
CA LYS A 136 -1.29 30.80 10.78
C LYS A 136 -1.79 31.58 9.55
N LYS A 137 -3.10 31.63 9.36
CA LYS A 137 -3.78 32.59 8.47
C LYS A 137 -3.32 34.00 8.83
N ARG A 138 -2.37 34.54 8.08
CA ARG A 138 -2.07 35.98 8.07
C ARG A 138 -3.23 36.68 7.36
N LYS A 139 -4.17 37.20 8.17
CA LYS A 139 -5.11 38.23 7.73
C LYS A 139 -4.30 39.46 7.33
N LYS A 140 -4.28 39.82 6.05
CA LYS A 140 -3.80 41.13 5.58
C LYS A 140 -5.04 41.99 5.35
N SER A 141 -5.19 43.00 6.20
CA SER A 141 -6.25 44.00 6.22
C SER A 141 -6.21 44.89 4.98
N LEU A 142 -7.40 45.26 4.48
CA LEU A 142 -7.62 46.29 3.48
C LEU A 142 -7.10 47.66 3.93
N ALA A 143 -6.58 48.44 2.99
CA ALA A 143 -6.66 49.90 3.02
C ALA A 143 -6.88 50.42 1.58
N SER A 144 -7.84 51.33 1.50
CA SER A 144 -8.49 51.99 0.37
C SER A 144 -7.62 53.01 -0.38
N ALA A 145 -7.87 53.20 -1.68
CA ALA A 145 -7.84 54.53 -2.30
C ALA A 145 -8.66 54.59 -3.62
N ALA A 146 -9.60 55.54 -3.64
CA ALA A 146 -10.13 56.38 -4.74
C ALA A 146 -10.39 55.73 -6.12
N PHE A 147 -11.65 55.55 -6.55
CA PHE A 147 -12.58 56.56 -7.10
C PHE A 147 -12.01 57.39 -8.26
N SER A 148 -12.39 57.02 -9.48
CA SER A 148 -12.86 57.97 -10.51
C SER A 148 -13.78 57.23 -11.47
N GLY A 149 -15.08 57.46 -11.33
CA GLY A 149 -16.09 57.03 -12.29
C GLY A 149 -16.28 58.10 -13.37
N SER A 150 -16.27 57.66 -14.62
CA SER A 150 -16.83 58.39 -15.76
C SER A 150 -18.35 58.20 -15.83
N GLU A 151 -19.00 59.24 -16.33
CA GLU A 151 -20.45 59.51 -16.35
C GLU A 151 -21.36 58.51 -17.09
N ALA A 152 -22.63 58.60 -16.68
CA ALA A 152 -23.84 58.71 -17.51
C ALA A 152 -24.84 57.53 -17.58
N SER A 153 -26.11 57.92 -17.40
CA SER A 153 -27.36 57.36 -17.93
C SER A 153 -27.91 56.08 -17.27
N ASP A 154 -28.91 56.17 -16.41
CA ASP A 154 -30.37 56.32 -16.67
C ASP A 154 -31.05 55.00 -17.11
N GLY A 155 -32.13 54.63 -16.42
CA GLY A 155 -33.13 53.67 -16.91
C GLY A 155 -33.12 52.24 -16.36
N ALA A 156 -34.13 51.96 -15.52
CA ALA A 156 -35.00 50.77 -15.52
C ALA A 156 -34.49 49.35 -15.10
N ASP A 157 -35.44 48.70 -14.43
CA ASP A 157 -35.66 47.28 -14.10
C ASP A 157 -34.66 46.18 -14.56
N LYS A 158 -34.43 45.27 -13.59
CA LYS A 158 -34.31 43.80 -13.70
C LYS A 158 -33.92 43.25 -15.07
N ASP A 159 -32.77 42.56 -15.12
CA ASP A 159 -32.69 41.17 -15.62
C ASP A 159 -31.30 40.56 -15.36
N TYR A 160 -31.32 39.41 -14.68
CA TYR A 160 -30.34 38.32 -14.65
C TYR A 160 -28.95 38.53 -15.31
N ILE A 161 -27.87 38.45 -14.52
CA ILE A 161 -26.48 38.29 -15.01
C ILE A 161 -26.02 36.86 -14.68
N PRO A 162 -25.89 35.94 -15.66
CA PRO A 162 -25.38 34.61 -15.41
C PRO A 162 -23.89 34.65 -14.98
N PRO A 163 -23.44 33.72 -14.12
CA PRO A 163 -22.02 33.62 -13.78
C PRO A 163 -21.21 33.32 -15.04
N ARG A 164 -20.27 34.23 -15.37
CA ARG A 164 -19.26 34.00 -16.40
C ARG A 164 -18.51 32.70 -16.09
N ARG A 165 -18.73 31.66 -16.88
CA ARG A 165 -17.78 30.55 -16.98
C ARG A 165 -16.52 31.11 -17.63
N SER A 166 -15.45 31.23 -16.86
CA SER A 166 -14.11 31.32 -17.45
C SER A 166 -13.83 29.96 -18.08
N ALA A 167 -13.93 29.88 -19.40
CA ALA A 167 -13.27 28.84 -20.17
C ALA A 167 -11.78 28.98 -19.87
N LYS A 168 -11.25 28.03 -19.10
CA LYS A 168 -9.84 27.72 -19.04
C LYS A 168 -9.75 26.24 -19.37
N ASP A 169 -9.57 26.00 -20.66
CA ASP A 169 -8.91 24.81 -21.17
C ASP A 169 -7.55 24.71 -20.47
N ASP A 170 -7.44 23.77 -19.55
CA ASP A 170 -6.17 23.22 -19.09
C ASP A 170 -6.32 21.70 -19.25
N ASP A 171 -6.33 21.28 -20.51
CA ASP A 171 -5.99 19.92 -20.93
C ASP A 171 -4.50 19.76 -20.57
N PRO A 172 -4.11 18.86 -19.64
CA PRO A 172 -2.70 18.62 -19.40
C PRO A 172 -2.13 17.87 -20.61
N GLU A 173 -1.48 18.61 -21.51
CA GLU A 173 -0.59 18.06 -22.53
C GLU A 173 0.45 17.13 -21.87
N PRO A 174 0.78 15.97 -22.48
CA PRO A 174 1.70 15.01 -21.88
C PRO A 174 3.11 15.60 -21.75
N GLU A 175 3.74 15.35 -20.59
CA GLU A 175 5.12 15.76 -20.29
C GLU A 175 6.09 15.21 -21.34
N ALA A 176 6.93 16.09 -21.90
CA ALA A 176 8.01 15.71 -22.81
C ALA A 176 8.99 14.75 -22.12
N ILE A 177 9.27 13.60 -22.76
CA ILE A 177 10.17 12.58 -22.26
C ILE A 177 11.55 12.81 -22.87
N PHE A 178 12.56 12.99 -22.02
CA PHE A 178 13.96 13.15 -22.43
C PHE A 178 14.73 11.85 -22.17
N ASP A 179 15.66 11.50 -23.06
CA ASP A 179 16.54 10.36 -22.85
C ASP A 179 17.64 10.64 -21.81
N SER A 180 18.43 9.62 -21.47
CA SER A 180 19.50 9.72 -20.47
C SER A 180 20.70 10.56 -20.92
N ASP A 181 20.74 11.05 -22.17
CA ASP A 181 21.74 11.99 -22.69
C ASP A 181 21.19 13.42 -22.85
N GLY A 182 19.91 13.64 -22.56
CA GLY A 182 19.26 14.95 -22.50
C GLY A 182 18.69 15.44 -23.82
N GLU A 183 18.49 14.57 -24.81
CA GLU A 183 17.75 14.90 -26.05
C GLU A 183 16.26 14.58 -25.90
N GLU A 184 15.41 15.43 -26.50
CA GLU A 184 13.95 15.30 -26.47
C GLU A 184 13.49 14.16 -27.38
N ILE A 185 12.81 13.16 -26.83
CA ILE A 185 12.24 12.05 -27.61
C ILE A 185 10.86 12.49 -28.13
N THR A 186 10.79 12.84 -29.41
CA THR A 186 9.48 13.00 -30.09
C THR A 186 9.04 11.66 -30.67
N GLU A 187 8.14 10.95 -29.98
CA GLU A 187 7.57 9.70 -30.48
C GLU A 187 6.56 10.02 -31.61
N ALA A 188 7.03 9.97 -32.87
CA ALA A 188 6.17 10.08 -34.04
C ALA A 188 5.21 8.88 -34.09
N THR A 189 3.97 9.07 -33.63
CA THR A 189 2.94 8.04 -33.69
C THR A 189 2.37 7.94 -35.11
N ASP A 190 2.97 7.06 -35.91
CA ASP A 190 2.48 6.64 -37.22
C ASP A 190 1.33 5.63 -37.02
N PHE A 191 0.09 6.13 -36.90
CA PHE A 191 -1.10 5.26 -36.98
C PHE A 191 -1.53 5.11 -38.44
N ARG A 192 -1.06 4.02 -39.05
CA ARG A 192 -1.69 3.38 -40.21
C ARG A 192 -3.19 3.24 -39.97
N LYS A 193 -3.99 3.97 -40.75
CA LYS A 193 -5.39 3.63 -40.99
C LYS A 193 -5.48 2.97 -42.36
N GLU A 194 -5.50 1.65 -42.32
CA GLU A 194 -5.85 0.78 -43.42
C GLU A 194 -7.37 0.95 -43.70
N ILE A 195 -7.71 1.56 -44.83
CA ILE A 195 -8.95 1.31 -45.60
C ILE A 195 -8.59 1.43 -47.08
#